data_AF-F0F5K4-F1
#
_entry.id   AF-F0F5K4-F1
#
_cell.length_a   1.000
_cell.length_b   1.000
_cell.length_c   1.000
_cell.angle_alpha   90.00
_cell.angle_beta   90.00
_cell.angle_gamma   90.00
#
_symmetry.space_group_name_H-M   'P 1'
#
loop_
_entity.id
_entity.type
_entity.pdbx_description
1 polymer ?
#
loop_
_entity_poly.entity_id
_entity_poly.type
_entity_poly.pdbx_seq_one_letter_code
_entity_poly.pdbx_strand_id
1 'polypeptide(L)'
;MKLNLTKPLVIFDLEATGLDLVNDRIIQISFIKAYPDGKEERENIFINPGKPIPSEVTQLTGISDEDVAEAPTFKQKAKELADKFSGCDFAGFNSNRFDVPMLAEEFLRAGVDFDFTKSRLIDAQNIYHKMERRNLAAAYKFYCGRKMEEDFEAHRADQDTEATWRVLQGELDMYAPGRQEEPERVLNNDMDELAEFSRMNDFVDFAGRMVWKETTDKDGNLLLDATGKPRRHEVFNFGKYRGWNVADVLHRDPGYYSWMLASDFTYNTKQVLTRIRLREFNNK
;
A
#
# COMPACT_ATOMS: atom_id res chain seq x y z
N MET A 1 11.49 -12.64 25.70
CA MET A 1 12.76 -13.23 25.18
C MET A 1 13.62 -12.07 24.68
N LYS A 2 14.94 -12.05 24.95
CA LYS A 2 15.84 -11.02 24.42
C LYS A 2 16.38 -11.46 23.05
N LEU A 3 16.67 -10.52 22.14
CA LEU A 3 17.37 -10.82 20.90
C LEU A 3 18.75 -11.42 21.21
N ASN A 4 19.13 -12.48 20.49
CA ASN A 4 20.46 -13.08 20.61
C ASN A 4 21.43 -12.37 19.65
N LEU A 5 21.98 -11.23 20.08
CA LEU A 5 22.83 -10.38 19.26
C LEU A 5 24.27 -10.91 19.25
N THR A 6 24.82 -11.12 18.04
CA THR A 6 26.24 -11.49 17.83
C THR A 6 27.10 -10.29 17.44
N LYS A 7 26.47 -9.19 17.04
CA LYS A 7 27.05 -7.85 16.83
C LYS A 7 25.98 -6.80 17.18
N PRO A 8 26.35 -5.52 17.41
CA PRO A 8 25.37 -4.49 17.72
C PRO A 8 24.31 -4.36 16.62
N LEU A 9 23.08 -4.06 17.01
CA LEU A 9 21.95 -3.86 16.12
C LEU A 9 21.51 -2.39 16.20
N VAL A 10 21.45 -1.72 15.06
CA VAL A 10 20.88 -0.38 14.91
C VAL A 10 19.43 -0.55 14.46
N ILE A 11 18.49 -0.34 15.38
CA ILE A 11 17.07 -0.23 15.06
C ILE A 11 16.80 1.22 14.73
N PHE A 12 16.32 1.53 13.52
CA PHE A 12 16.20 2.91 13.06
C PHE A 12 14.97 3.15 12.19
N ASP A 13 14.63 4.43 12.10
CA ASP A 13 13.53 4.99 11.32
C ASP A 13 13.93 6.39 10.83
N LEU A 14 13.50 6.76 9.64
CA LEU A 14 13.85 8.03 9.00
C LEU A 14 12.60 8.84 8.63
N GLU A 15 12.69 10.15 8.82
CA GLU A 15 11.80 11.10 8.14
C GLU A 15 12.56 11.77 7.00
N ALA A 16 11.87 12.01 5.89
CA ALA A 16 12.47 12.60 4.68
C ALA A 16 11.54 13.61 4.00
N THR A 17 12.09 14.45 3.11
CA THR A 17 11.32 15.42 2.31
C THR A 17 10.36 14.78 1.29
N GLY A 18 10.31 13.45 1.23
CA GLY A 18 9.49 12.67 0.32
C GLY A 18 10.01 11.23 0.18
N LEU A 19 9.48 10.50 -0.81
CA LEU A 19 9.77 9.08 -1.03
C LEU A 19 10.71 8.80 -2.21
N ASP A 20 11.18 9.84 -2.93
CA ASP A 20 12.11 9.69 -4.04
C ASP A 20 13.54 9.56 -3.51
N LEU A 21 14.11 8.35 -3.62
CA LEU A 21 15.46 8.06 -3.15
C LEU A 21 16.54 8.95 -3.76
N VAL A 22 16.33 9.55 -4.93
CA VAL A 22 17.30 10.40 -5.65
C VAL A 22 17.15 11.87 -5.25
N ASN A 23 15.90 12.35 -5.19
CA ASN A 23 15.62 13.78 -5.06
C ASN A 23 15.28 14.24 -3.65
N ASP A 24 14.87 13.32 -2.78
CA ASP A 24 14.52 13.61 -1.39
C ASP A 24 15.70 13.44 -0.44
N ARG A 25 15.56 14.07 0.72
CA ARG A 25 16.61 14.21 1.74
C ARG A 25 16.05 13.83 3.10
N ILE A 26 16.89 13.23 3.92
CA ILE A 26 16.55 12.94 5.32
C ILE A 26 16.40 14.27 6.08
N ILE A 27 15.34 14.37 6.89
CA ILE A 27 15.07 15.48 7.82
C ILE A 27 15.15 15.06 9.29
N GLN A 28 15.04 13.76 9.58
CA GLN A 28 15.27 13.21 10.91
C GLN A 28 15.82 11.79 10.84
N ILE A 29 16.72 11.45 11.76
CA ILE A 29 17.20 10.09 12.01
C ILE A 29 16.93 9.75 13.47
N SER A 30 16.10 8.74 13.71
CA SER A 30 15.94 8.13 15.04
C SER A 30 16.57 6.75 15.05
N PHE A 31 17.36 6.43 16.08
CA PHE A 31 17.85 5.06 16.24
C PHE A 31 18.06 4.64 17.69
N ILE A 32 17.96 3.32 17.89
CA ILE A 32 18.37 2.59 19.08
C ILE A 32 19.51 1.66 18.67
N LYS A 33 20.69 1.83 19.26
CA LYS A 33 21.80 0.90 19.10
C LYS A 33 21.84 -0.06 20.28
N ALA A 34 21.44 -1.31 20.04
CA ALA A 34 21.43 -2.38 21.02
C ALA A 34 22.71 -3.23 20.90
N TYR A 35 23.36 -3.54 22.02
CA TYR A 35 24.62 -4.27 22.09
C TYR A 35 24.43 -5.70 22.61
N PRO A 36 25.34 -6.65 22.27
CA PRO A 36 25.28 -8.04 22.77
C PRO A 36 25.26 -8.20 24.29
N ASP A 37 25.86 -7.26 25.02
CA ASP A 37 25.88 -7.24 26.50
C ASP A 37 24.57 -6.70 27.12
N GLY A 38 23.61 -6.27 26.28
CA GLY A 38 22.34 -5.71 26.69
C GLY A 38 22.33 -4.20 26.91
N LYS A 39 23.44 -3.49 26.64
CA LYS A 39 23.45 -2.02 26.63
C LYS A 39 22.61 -1.50 25.45
N GLU A 40 21.96 -0.35 25.65
CA GLU A 40 21.25 0.40 24.60
C GLU A 40 21.71 1.87 24.59
N GLU A 41 21.82 2.44 23.40
CA GLU A 41 22.02 3.87 23.16
C GLU A 41 20.92 4.39 22.26
N ARG A 42 20.36 5.56 22.55
CA ARG A 42 19.23 6.14 21.81
C ARG A 42 19.55 7.55 21.38
N GLU A 43 19.31 7.86 20.11
CA GLU A 43 19.52 9.19 19.56
C GLU A 43 18.39 9.57 18.61
N ASN A 44 18.04 10.86 18.62
CA ASN A 44 17.13 11.49 17.69
C ASN A 44 17.85 12.72 17.14
N ILE A 45 18.03 12.79 15.83
CA ILE A 45 18.85 13.81 15.18
C ILE A 45 18.00 14.45 14.09
N PHE A 46 17.70 15.74 14.22
CA PHE A 46 17.20 16.53 13.10
C PHE A 46 18.34 16.78 12.11
N ILE A 47 18.00 16.79 10.83
CA ILE A 47 18.92 17.00 9.73
C ILE A 47 18.39 18.14 8.87
N ASN A 48 19.24 19.13 8.60
CA ASN A 48 18.92 20.16 7.62
C ASN A 48 19.05 19.56 6.21
N PRO A 49 17.95 19.45 5.43
CA PRO A 49 17.97 18.82 4.11
C PRO A 49 18.61 19.70 3.02
N GLY A 50 18.89 20.98 3.31
CA GLY A 50 19.42 21.95 2.34
C GLY A 50 18.44 22.31 1.22
N LYS A 51 17.16 21.96 1.36
CA LYS A 51 16.05 22.26 0.46
C LYS A 51 14.76 22.49 1.27
N PRO A 52 13.77 23.22 0.75
CA PRO A 52 12.48 23.36 1.43
C PRO A 52 11.79 22.01 1.66
N ILE A 53 11.15 21.85 2.81
CA ILE A 53 10.29 20.70 3.13
C ILE A 53 8.91 20.92 2.52
N PRO A 54 8.36 19.98 1.73
CA PRO A 54 7.01 20.11 1.19
C PRO A 54 5.96 20.22 2.29
N SER A 55 4.94 21.06 2.11
CA SER A 55 3.89 21.29 3.11
C SER A 55 3.13 20.02 3.50
N GLU A 56 2.93 19.10 2.56
CA GLU A 56 2.32 17.78 2.81
C GLU A 56 3.17 16.93 3.76
N VAL A 57 4.50 16.99 3.64
CA VAL A 57 5.44 16.30 4.53
C VAL A 57 5.44 16.95 5.92
N THR A 58 5.44 18.28 6.00
CA THR A 58 5.32 18.97 7.29
C THR A 58 4.00 18.65 7.98
N GLN A 59 2.90 18.54 7.25
CA GLN A 59 1.61 18.13 7.83
C GLN A 59 1.62 16.69 8.34
N LEU A 60 2.31 15.80 7.63
CA LEU A 60 2.39 14.38 8.00
C LEU A 60 3.32 14.13 9.19
N THR A 61 4.51 14.73 9.17
CA THR A 61 5.60 14.46 10.12
C THR A 61 5.63 15.43 11.29
N GLY A 62 5.02 16.61 11.13
CA GLY A 62 5.11 17.71 12.08
C GLY A 62 6.44 18.46 12.04
N ILE A 63 7.37 18.11 11.14
CA ILE A 63 8.70 18.73 11.03
C ILE A 63 8.64 19.83 9.97
N SER A 64 8.91 21.07 10.37
CA SER A 64 8.96 22.23 9.48
C SER A 64 10.39 22.64 9.11
N ASP A 65 10.52 23.55 8.14
CA ASP A 65 11.82 24.13 7.77
C ASP A 65 12.48 24.85 8.97
N GLU A 66 11.68 25.44 9.87
CA GLU A 66 12.17 26.09 11.09
C GLU A 66 12.78 25.10 12.09
N ASP A 67 12.21 23.90 12.23
CA ASP A 67 12.71 22.88 13.17
C ASP A 67 14.12 22.39 12.78
N VAL A 68 14.43 22.41 11.49
CA VAL A 68 15.70 21.89 10.94
C VAL A 68 16.67 22.99 10.51
N ALA A 69 16.30 24.27 10.64
CA ALA A 69 17.11 25.39 10.13
C ALA A 69 18.54 25.39 10.71
N GLU A 70 18.66 25.21 12.02
CA GLU A 70 19.95 25.17 12.75
C GLU A 70 20.49 23.74 12.93
N ALA A 71 19.79 22.74 12.41
CA ALA A 71 20.23 21.35 12.47
C ALA A 71 21.44 21.12 11.54
N PRO A 72 22.33 20.16 11.85
CA PRO A 72 23.41 19.81 10.94
C PRO A 72 22.86 19.20 9.65
N THR A 73 23.52 19.46 8.53
CA THR A 73 23.28 18.72 7.29
C THR A 73 23.72 17.26 7.45
N PHE A 74 23.16 16.35 6.65
CA PHE A 74 23.59 14.94 6.67
C PHE A 74 25.10 14.82 6.46
N LYS A 75 25.66 15.59 5.52
CA LYS A 75 27.10 15.61 5.22
C LYS A 75 27.96 15.91 6.45
N GLN A 76 27.51 16.79 7.34
CA GLN A 76 28.24 17.11 8.58
C GLN A 76 28.19 15.94 9.59
N LYS A 77 27.11 15.16 9.62
CA LYS A 77 26.94 13.99 10.51
C LYS A 77 27.45 12.67 9.91
N ALA A 78 27.62 12.61 8.59
CA ALA A 78 27.86 11.35 7.87
C ALA A 78 29.05 10.57 8.42
N LYS A 79 30.19 11.21 8.68
CA LYS A 79 31.37 10.49 9.19
C LYS A 79 31.14 9.91 10.59
N GLU A 80 30.52 10.67 11.48
CA GLU A 80 30.19 10.22 12.84
C GLU A 80 29.18 9.07 12.82
N LEU A 81 28.13 9.17 12.00
CA LEU A 81 27.12 8.11 11.86
C LEU A 81 27.74 6.85 11.26
N ALA A 82 28.59 6.98 10.24
CA ALA A 82 29.29 5.84 9.64
C ALA A 82 30.18 5.13 10.67
N ASP A 83 30.94 5.88 11.47
CA ASP A 83 31.78 5.29 12.52
C ASP A 83 30.93 4.62 13.61
N LYS A 84 29.78 5.23 13.97
CA LYS A 84 28.84 4.67 14.95
C LYS A 84 28.15 3.41 14.44
N PHE A 85 27.82 3.34 13.16
CA PHE A 85 27.08 2.23 12.56
C PHE A 85 27.97 1.13 11.97
N SER A 86 29.26 1.40 11.80
CA SER A 86 30.22 0.41 11.30
C SER A 86 30.22 -0.85 12.18
N GLY A 87 30.19 -2.01 11.53
CA GLY A 87 30.15 -3.32 12.21
C GLY A 87 28.79 -3.67 12.86
N CYS A 88 27.74 -2.88 12.63
CA CYS A 88 26.40 -3.19 13.13
C CYS A 88 25.58 -4.05 12.15
N ASP A 89 24.46 -4.57 12.62
CA ASP A 89 23.30 -4.91 11.80
C ASP A 89 22.29 -3.77 11.82
N PHE A 90 21.30 -3.84 10.94
CA PHE A 90 20.22 -2.88 10.90
C PHE A 90 18.87 -3.56 11.02
N ALA A 91 17.94 -2.92 11.73
CA ALA A 91 16.55 -3.29 11.77
C ALA A 91 15.63 -2.07 11.67
N GLY A 92 14.41 -2.30 11.18
CA GLY A 92 13.34 -1.30 11.17
C GLY A 92 12.03 -1.92 10.69
N PHE A 93 11.02 -1.10 10.44
CA PHE A 93 9.72 -1.55 9.94
C PHE A 93 9.55 -1.01 8.52
N ASN A 94 9.52 -1.89 7.50
CA ASN A 94 9.59 -1.51 6.08
C ASN A 94 10.95 -0.86 5.66
N SER A 95 11.96 -0.97 6.51
CA SER A 95 13.26 -0.28 6.34
C SER A 95 14.10 -0.83 5.19
N ASN A 96 13.95 -2.10 4.83
CA ASN A 96 14.70 -2.67 3.71
C ASN A 96 14.25 -2.07 2.37
N ARG A 97 13.02 -1.55 2.30
CA ARG A 97 12.45 -0.95 1.09
C ARG A 97 12.75 0.54 0.98
N PHE A 98 12.84 1.25 2.10
CA PHE A 98 12.95 2.71 2.10
C PHE A 98 14.16 3.22 2.90
N ASP A 99 14.18 3.00 4.20
CA ASP A 99 15.14 3.65 5.10
C ASP A 99 16.60 3.29 4.80
N VAL A 100 16.89 2.00 4.56
CA VAL A 100 18.25 1.55 4.23
C VAL A 100 18.71 2.14 2.89
N PRO A 101 17.93 2.04 1.78
CA PRO A 101 18.27 2.73 0.54
C PRO A 101 18.46 4.25 0.69
N MET A 102 17.57 4.94 1.41
CA MET A 102 17.65 6.39 1.62
C MET A 102 18.92 6.77 2.40
N LEU A 103 19.24 6.04 3.47
CA LEU A 103 20.45 6.26 4.25
C LEU A 103 21.73 6.00 3.42
N ALA A 104 21.72 4.97 2.57
CA ALA A 104 22.82 4.68 1.66
C ALA A 104 23.05 5.82 0.65
N GLU A 105 21.97 6.34 0.04
CA GLU A 105 22.04 7.49 -0.86
C GLU A 105 22.60 8.74 -0.18
N GLU A 106 22.19 9.02 1.06
CA GLU A 106 22.71 10.15 1.83
C GLU A 106 24.20 10.00 2.18
N PHE A 107 24.66 8.79 2.55
CA PHE A 107 26.09 8.53 2.73
C PHE A 107 26.89 8.78 1.45
N LEU A 108 26.41 8.27 0.31
CA LEU A 108 27.06 8.46 -0.98
C LEU A 108 27.11 9.95 -1.39
N ARG A 109 26.03 10.71 -1.19
CA ARG A 109 25.99 12.17 -1.40
C ARG A 109 26.97 12.93 -0.52
N ALA A 110 27.17 12.46 0.72
CA ALA A 110 28.14 13.02 1.64
C ALA A 110 29.60 12.66 1.28
N GLY A 111 29.82 11.76 0.32
CA GLY A 111 31.14 11.25 -0.04
C GLY A 111 31.69 10.21 0.95
N VAL A 112 30.79 9.54 1.69
CA VAL A 112 31.13 8.47 2.63
C VAL A 112 30.69 7.14 2.04
N ASP A 113 31.65 6.26 1.76
CA ASP A 113 31.38 4.91 1.29
C ASP A 113 31.06 4.00 2.49
N PHE A 114 29.78 3.87 2.82
CA PHE A 114 29.31 2.97 3.89
C PHE A 114 28.81 1.65 3.30
N ASP A 115 29.54 0.57 3.59
CA ASP A 115 29.27 -0.76 3.06
C ASP A 115 28.19 -1.51 3.87
N PHE A 116 26.93 -1.40 3.44
CA PHE A 116 25.82 -2.16 4.01
C PHE A 116 25.87 -3.67 3.71
N THR A 117 26.72 -4.16 2.79
CA THR A 117 26.73 -5.59 2.40
C THR A 117 27.21 -6.53 3.51
N LYS A 118 27.90 -5.97 4.52
CA LYS A 118 28.35 -6.67 5.72
C LYS A 118 27.30 -6.69 6.85
N SER A 119 26.17 -6.04 6.62
CA SER A 119 25.07 -5.92 7.57
C SER A 119 23.95 -6.88 7.23
N ARG A 120 23.39 -7.55 8.24
CA ARG A 120 22.08 -8.18 8.14
C ARG A 120 21.05 -7.06 8.22
N LEU A 121 20.10 -7.07 7.30
CA LEU A 121 19.01 -6.11 7.23
C LEU A 121 17.72 -6.81 7.66
N ILE A 122 17.24 -6.49 8.86
CA ILE A 122 16.14 -7.17 9.54
C ILE A 122 14.90 -6.28 9.48
N ASP A 123 13.95 -6.67 8.65
CA ASP A 123 12.72 -5.89 8.48
C ASP A 123 11.55 -6.54 9.25
N ALA A 124 11.10 -5.85 10.28
CA ALA A 124 10.02 -6.31 11.15
C ALA A 124 8.67 -6.41 10.42
N GLN A 125 8.41 -5.56 9.43
CA GLN A 125 7.20 -5.65 8.61
C GLN A 125 7.22 -6.91 7.76
N ASN A 126 8.36 -7.22 7.13
CA ASN A 126 8.50 -8.44 6.34
C ASN A 126 8.35 -9.70 7.20
N ILE A 127 8.86 -9.70 8.43
CA ILE A 127 8.63 -10.79 9.39
C ILE A 127 7.14 -10.89 9.71
N TYR A 128 6.49 -9.77 10.06
CA TYR A 128 5.06 -9.73 10.37
C TYR A 128 4.22 -10.32 9.22
N HIS A 129 4.40 -9.85 7.98
CA HIS A 129 3.63 -10.33 6.82
C HIS A 129 3.88 -11.81 6.49
N LYS A 130 5.08 -12.33 6.73
CA LYS A 130 5.40 -13.75 6.48
C LYS A 130 4.86 -14.67 7.57
N MET A 131 4.85 -14.21 8.82
CA MET A 131 4.37 -14.99 9.96
C MET A 131 2.85 -14.93 10.09
N GLU A 132 2.24 -13.77 9.84
CA GLU A 132 0.80 -13.54 9.87
C GLU A 132 0.20 -13.69 8.46
N ARG A 133 0.05 -14.95 8.02
CA ARG A 133 -0.44 -15.29 6.69
C ARG A 133 -1.83 -14.70 6.43
N ARG A 134 -2.06 -14.22 5.22
CA ARG A 134 -3.36 -13.71 4.74
C ARG A 134 -4.05 -14.77 3.86
N ASN A 135 -4.52 -15.84 4.48
CA ASN A 135 -5.25 -16.92 3.81
C ASN A 135 -6.42 -17.43 4.67
N LEU A 136 -7.30 -18.26 4.08
CA LEU A 136 -8.52 -18.73 4.74
C LEU A 136 -8.22 -19.45 6.07
N ALA A 137 -7.22 -20.32 6.12
CA ALA A 137 -6.87 -21.05 7.34
C ALA A 137 -6.40 -20.11 8.47
N ALA A 138 -5.65 -19.06 8.14
CA ALA A 138 -5.23 -18.05 9.11
C ALA A 138 -6.41 -17.19 9.59
N ALA A 139 -7.29 -16.77 8.67
CA ALA A 139 -8.50 -16.05 9.02
C ALA A 139 -9.42 -16.89 9.91
N TYR A 140 -9.66 -18.15 9.55
CA TYR A 140 -10.45 -19.08 10.35
C TYR A 140 -9.88 -19.24 11.77
N LYS A 141 -8.57 -19.42 11.89
CA LYS A 141 -7.92 -19.47 13.20
C LYS A 141 -8.08 -18.17 13.99
N PHE A 142 -7.93 -17.03 13.34
CA PHE A 142 -8.00 -15.72 13.97
C PHE A 142 -9.43 -15.40 14.47
N TYR A 143 -10.44 -15.58 13.62
CA TYR A 143 -11.82 -15.21 13.94
C TYR A 143 -12.60 -16.30 14.69
N CYS A 144 -12.31 -17.58 14.43
CA CYS A 144 -13.04 -18.70 15.04
C CYS A 144 -12.26 -19.38 16.20
N GLY A 145 -10.99 -19.01 16.42
CA GLY A 145 -10.18 -19.52 17.54
C GLY A 145 -9.74 -20.99 17.42
N ARG A 146 -9.95 -21.64 16.27
CA ARG A 146 -9.64 -23.06 16.02
C ARG A 146 -8.81 -23.22 14.76
N LYS A 147 -7.99 -24.26 14.64
CA LYS A 147 -7.31 -24.49 13.36
C LYS A 147 -8.30 -25.05 12.35
N MET A 148 -8.26 -24.53 11.13
CA MET A 148 -9.15 -25.00 10.06
C MET A 148 -9.04 -26.51 9.83
N GLU A 149 -7.83 -27.07 9.90
CA GLU A 149 -7.56 -28.52 9.74
C GLU A 149 -8.18 -29.41 10.83
N GLU A 150 -8.61 -28.84 11.96
CA GLU A 150 -9.30 -29.59 13.03
C GLU A 150 -10.79 -29.77 12.71
N ASP A 151 -11.36 -28.87 11.91
CA ASP A 151 -12.79 -28.85 11.59
C ASP A 151 -13.08 -29.22 10.13
N PHE A 152 -12.10 -29.02 9.23
CA PHE A 152 -12.26 -29.10 7.79
C PHE A 152 -11.04 -29.65 7.05
N GLU A 153 -11.30 -30.25 5.88
CA GLU A 153 -10.30 -30.62 4.89
C GLU A 153 -10.17 -29.49 3.85
N ALA A 154 -9.00 -28.87 3.79
CA ALA A 154 -8.73 -27.76 2.88
C ALA A 154 -8.82 -28.15 1.40
N HIS A 155 -9.17 -27.20 0.53
CA HIS A 155 -9.31 -27.38 -0.93
C HIS A 155 -10.50 -28.24 -1.37
N ARG A 156 -11.40 -28.57 -0.43
CA ARG A 156 -12.74 -29.06 -0.71
C ARG A 156 -13.68 -27.86 -0.76
N ALA A 157 -14.28 -27.59 -1.92
CA ALA A 157 -15.04 -26.36 -2.15
C ALA A 157 -16.20 -26.15 -1.17
N ASP A 158 -16.89 -27.22 -0.78
CA ASP A 158 -17.96 -27.21 0.22
C ASP A 158 -17.45 -26.82 1.61
N GLN A 159 -16.29 -27.35 2.00
CA GLN A 159 -15.70 -27.08 3.31
C GLN A 159 -15.00 -25.72 3.38
N ASP A 160 -14.34 -25.31 2.31
CA ASP A 160 -13.80 -23.96 2.19
C ASP A 160 -14.95 -22.93 2.26
N THR A 161 -16.10 -23.22 1.65
CA THR A 161 -17.30 -22.36 1.73
C THR A 161 -17.81 -22.24 3.18
N GLU A 162 -17.93 -23.35 3.89
CA GLU A 162 -18.35 -23.34 5.30
C GLU A 162 -17.35 -22.61 6.21
N ALA A 163 -16.05 -22.82 5.99
CA ALA A 163 -15.00 -22.09 6.72
C ALA A 163 -15.06 -20.58 6.41
N THR A 164 -15.29 -20.18 5.15
CA THR A 164 -15.48 -18.79 4.77
C THR A 164 -16.72 -18.17 5.42
N TRP A 165 -17.83 -18.91 5.46
CA TRP A 165 -19.04 -18.46 6.15
C TRP A 165 -18.77 -18.16 7.63
N ARG A 166 -18.06 -19.05 8.34
CA ARG A 166 -17.69 -18.85 9.75
C ARG A 166 -16.72 -17.70 9.96
N VAL A 167 -15.78 -17.50 9.02
CA VAL A 167 -14.89 -16.32 9.03
C VAL A 167 -15.71 -15.05 8.94
N LEU A 168 -16.65 -14.95 7.98
CA LEU A 168 -17.49 -13.77 7.81
C LEU A 168 -18.34 -13.49 9.07
N GLN A 169 -18.89 -14.53 9.70
CA GLN A 169 -19.61 -14.36 10.98
C GLN A 169 -18.68 -13.85 12.09
N GLY A 170 -17.47 -14.38 12.19
CA GLY A 170 -16.49 -13.93 13.17
C GLY A 170 -15.96 -12.52 12.91
N GLU A 171 -15.86 -12.09 11.65
CA GLU A 171 -15.57 -10.70 11.28
C GLU A 171 -16.70 -9.77 11.77
N LEU A 172 -17.96 -10.13 11.51
CA LEU A 172 -19.11 -9.35 11.99
C LEU A 172 -19.16 -9.27 13.51
N ASP A 173 -18.86 -10.36 14.22
CA ASP A 173 -18.82 -10.36 15.67
C ASP A 173 -17.65 -9.53 16.22
N MET A 174 -16.48 -9.60 15.58
CA MET A 174 -15.29 -8.87 16.00
C MET A 174 -15.44 -7.37 15.77
N TYR A 175 -15.96 -6.97 14.62
CA TYR A 175 -16.04 -5.57 14.20
C TYR A 175 -17.42 -4.92 14.46
N ALA A 176 -18.33 -5.60 15.16
CA ALA A 176 -19.64 -5.05 15.49
C ALA A 176 -19.55 -3.70 16.23
N PRO A 177 -20.55 -2.80 16.07
CA PRO A 177 -20.62 -1.57 16.83
C PRO A 177 -20.48 -1.79 18.34
N GLY A 178 -19.53 -1.07 18.97
CA GLY A 178 -19.21 -1.19 20.39
C GLY A 178 -18.22 -2.30 20.77
N ARG A 179 -17.67 -3.05 19.80
CA ARG A 179 -16.62 -4.06 20.03
C ARG A 179 -15.20 -3.54 19.84
N GLN A 180 -15.01 -2.50 19.02
CA GLN A 180 -13.72 -1.89 18.74
C GLN A 180 -13.65 -0.46 19.31
N GLU A 181 -12.45 -0.05 19.71
CA GLU A 181 -12.18 1.31 20.19
C GLU A 181 -12.05 2.29 19.02
N GLU A 182 -11.42 1.85 17.94
CA GLU A 182 -11.19 2.67 16.76
C GLU A 182 -12.43 2.71 15.84
N PRO A 183 -12.98 3.89 15.52
CA PRO A 183 -14.18 4.01 14.67
C PRO A 183 -14.04 3.36 13.28
N GLU A 184 -12.86 3.42 12.69
CA GLU A 184 -12.54 2.81 11.38
C GLU A 184 -12.48 1.28 11.41
N ARG A 185 -12.50 0.67 12.61
CA ARG A 185 -12.57 -0.78 12.81
C ARG A 185 -13.97 -1.25 13.17
N VAL A 186 -14.98 -0.39 13.03
CA VAL A 186 -16.38 -0.74 13.19
C VAL A 186 -17.00 -1.04 11.83
N LEU A 187 -17.68 -2.19 11.74
CA LEU A 187 -18.39 -2.65 10.54
C LEU A 187 -19.81 -3.05 10.93
N ASN A 188 -20.81 -2.44 10.31
CA ASN A 188 -22.20 -2.80 10.54
C ASN A 188 -22.54 -4.09 9.80
N ASN A 189 -23.48 -4.86 10.37
CA ASN A 189 -24.06 -6.01 9.69
C ASN A 189 -25.10 -5.56 8.66
N ASP A 190 -24.62 -4.88 7.62
CA ASP A 190 -25.40 -4.33 6.51
C ASP A 190 -24.76 -4.75 5.18
N MET A 191 -25.56 -5.31 4.27
CA MET A 191 -25.02 -5.91 3.05
C MET A 191 -24.44 -4.88 2.07
N ASP A 192 -24.97 -3.65 2.04
CA ASP A 192 -24.45 -2.61 1.16
C ASP A 192 -23.13 -2.06 1.69
N GLU A 193 -23.02 -1.89 3.01
CA GLU A 193 -21.78 -1.50 3.68
C GLU A 193 -20.69 -2.56 3.49
N LEU A 194 -21.00 -3.83 3.75
CA LEU A 194 -20.06 -4.94 3.57
C LEU A 194 -19.57 -5.05 2.11
N ALA A 195 -20.48 -4.86 1.14
CA ALA A 195 -20.14 -4.91 -0.28
C ALA A 195 -19.23 -3.73 -0.69
N GLU A 196 -19.52 -2.52 -0.22
CA GLU A 196 -18.70 -1.34 -0.51
C GLU A 196 -17.32 -1.45 0.16
N PHE A 197 -17.26 -1.88 1.42
CA PHE A 197 -16.01 -2.06 2.17
C PHE A 197 -15.11 -3.12 1.53
N SER A 198 -15.70 -4.17 0.97
CA SER A 198 -14.96 -5.27 0.31
C SER A 198 -14.48 -4.94 -1.11
N ARG A 199 -14.86 -3.78 -1.68
CA ARG A 199 -14.57 -3.46 -3.08
C ARG A 199 -13.10 -3.10 -3.27
N MET A 200 -12.36 -3.96 -3.97
CA MET A 200 -10.94 -3.70 -4.29
C MET A 200 -10.71 -2.85 -5.55
N ASN A 201 -11.60 -2.94 -6.54
CA ASN A 201 -11.46 -2.25 -7.83
C ASN A 201 -12.82 -1.80 -8.38
N ASP A 202 -12.84 -0.70 -9.13
CA ASP A 202 -14.07 -0.15 -9.76
C ASP A 202 -14.20 -0.61 -11.22
N PHE A 203 -14.27 -1.93 -11.41
CA PHE A 203 -14.34 -2.54 -12.74
C PHE A 203 -15.78 -2.64 -13.26
N VAL A 204 -15.96 -2.42 -14.57
CA VAL A 204 -17.25 -2.62 -15.25
C VAL A 204 -17.46 -4.09 -15.60
N ASP A 205 -16.39 -4.80 -15.93
CA ASP A 205 -16.37 -6.25 -16.15
C ASP A 205 -15.39 -6.92 -15.17
N PHE A 206 -15.67 -8.16 -14.78
CA PHE A 206 -14.87 -8.85 -13.75
C PHE A 206 -13.41 -9.06 -14.13
N ALA A 207 -13.07 -9.02 -15.43
CA ALA A 207 -11.69 -9.15 -15.90
C ALA A 207 -10.93 -7.81 -15.95
N GLY A 208 -11.56 -6.69 -15.56
CA GLY A 208 -10.94 -5.36 -15.48
C GLY A 208 -10.51 -4.79 -16.83
N ARG A 209 -11.13 -5.23 -17.92
CA ARG A 209 -10.86 -4.75 -19.28
C ARG A 209 -11.54 -3.41 -19.56
N MET A 210 -12.61 -3.13 -18.84
CA MET A 210 -13.36 -1.88 -18.81
C MET A 210 -13.51 -1.45 -17.34
N VAL A 211 -13.30 -0.16 -17.09
CA VAL A 211 -13.36 0.44 -15.75
C VAL A 211 -14.23 1.68 -15.78
N TRP A 212 -14.82 2.03 -14.65
CA TRP A 212 -15.52 3.30 -14.52
C TRP A 212 -14.53 4.44 -14.45
N LYS A 213 -14.83 5.54 -15.14
CA LYS A 213 -14.09 6.78 -15.05
C LYS A 213 -15.05 7.93 -14.78
N GLU A 214 -14.69 8.79 -13.84
CA GLU A 214 -15.45 10.00 -13.56
C GLU A 214 -15.35 10.97 -14.75
N THR A 215 -16.48 11.59 -15.06
CA THR A 215 -16.58 12.54 -16.16
C THR A 215 -16.24 13.93 -15.66
N THR A 216 -15.32 14.62 -16.33
CA THR A 216 -14.94 15.98 -16.01
C THR A 216 -15.40 16.95 -17.11
N ASP A 217 -15.52 18.23 -16.76
CA ASP A 217 -15.63 19.32 -17.74
C ASP A 217 -14.27 19.58 -18.43
N LYS A 218 -14.23 20.63 -19.28
CA LYS A 218 -13.03 21.03 -20.02
C LYS A 218 -11.91 21.58 -19.12
N ASP A 219 -12.26 22.02 -17.93
CA ASP A 219 -11.35 22.62 -16.95
C ASP A 219 -10.89 21.58 -15.91
N GLY A 220 -11.39 20.34 -16.01
CA GLY A 220 -11.03 19.21 -15.15
C GLY A 220 -11.95 19.04 -13.93
N ASN A 221 -13.03 19.81 -13.80
CA ASN A 221 -13.95 19.68 -12.66
C ASN A 221 -14.92 18.51 -12.86
N LEU A 222 -15.23 17.79 -11.79
CA LEU A 222 -16.16 16.67 -11.82
C LEU A 222 -17.58 17.11 -12.21
N LEU A 223 -18.16 16.42 -13.18
CA LEU A 223 -19.57 16.58 -13.55
C LEU A 223 -20.41 15.71 -12.64
N LEU A 224 -21.36 16.31 -11.92
CA LEU A 224 -22.26 15.59 -11.02
C LEU A 224 -23.57 15.19 -11.73
N ASP A 225 -24.17 14.10 -11.26
CA ASP A 225 -25.51 13.68 -11.65
C ASP A 225 -26.59 14.44 -10.86
N ALA A 226 -27.86 14.14 -11.13
CA ALA A 226 -29.00 14.81 -10.49
C ALA A 226 -29.07 14.56 -8.96
N THR A 227 -28.32 13.59 -8.44
CA THR A 227 -28.25 13.24 -7.03
C THR A 227 -26.99 13.80 -6.35
N GLY A 228 -26.16 14.54 -7.09
CA GLY A 228 -24.91 15.11 -6.58
C GLY A 228 -23.73 14.13 -6.57
N LYS A 229 -23.87 12.94 -7.15
CA LYS A 229 -22.75 11.98 -7.29
C LYS A 229 -21.97 12.23 -8.58
N PRO A 230 -20.66 11.95 -8.63
CA PRO A 230 -19.89 12.07 -9.88
C PRO A 230 -20.50 11.21 -10.99
N ARG A 231 -20.77 11.82 -12.14
CA ARG A 231 -21.13 11.09 -13.36
C ARG A 231 -19.95 10.24 -13.77
N ARG A 232 -20.23 9.02 -14.21
CA ARG A 232 -19.22 8.06 -14.66
C ARG A 232 -19.52 7.56 -16.07
N HIS A 233 -18.49 7.16 -16.78
CA HIS A 233 -18.57 6.50 -18.08
C HIS A 233 -17.59 5.33 -18.13
N GLU A 234 -17.89 4.34 -18.97
CA GLU A 234 -17.02 3.17 -19.14
C GLU A 234 -15.84 3.51 -20.05
N VAL A 235 -14.61 3.18 -19.63
CA VAL A 235 -13.40 3.31 -20.45
C VAL A 235 -12.66 1.97 -20.56
N PHE A 236 -11.98 1.76 -21.69
CA PHE A 236 -11.08 0.61 -21.82
C PHE A 236 -9.86 0.77 -20.90
N ASN A 237 -9.45 -0.29 -20.21
CA ASN A 237 -8.28 -0.31 -19.35
C ASN A 237 -7.08 -1.06 -19.97
N PHE A 238 -7.13 -1.35 -21.27
CA PHE A 238 -6.10 -2.10 -21.98
C PHE A 238 -6.02 -1.74 -23.47
N GLY A 239 -4.95 -2.20 -24.12
CA GLY A 239 -4.78 -2.12 -25.57
C GLY A 239 -4.63 -0.69 -26.10
N LYS A 240 -4.75 -0.55 -27.43
CA LYS A 240 -4.56 0.73 -28.14
C LYS A 240 -5.56 1.84 -27.72
N TYR A 241 -6.71 1.45 -27.17
CA TYR A 241 -7.77 2.37 -26.73
C TYR A 241 -7.80 2.54 -25.21
N ARG A 242 -6.72 2.22 -24.49
CA ARG A 242 -6.67 2.41 -23.04
C ARG A 242 -6.97 3.86 -22.67
N GLY A 243 -7.89 4.05 -21.73
CA GLY A 243 -8.39 5.33 -21.25
C GLY A 243 -9.50 5.95 -22.10
N TRP A 244 -9.85 5.35 -23.25
CA TRP A 244 -10.88 5.87 -24.15
C TRP A 244 -12.26 5.33 -23.76
N ASN A 245 -13.28 6.16 -23.96
CA ASN A 245 -14.68 5.80 -23.74
C ASN A 245 -15.07 4.60 -24.64
N VAL A 246 -15.65 3.57 -24.02
CA VAL A 246 -16.01 2.34 -24.70
C VAL A 246 -17.05 2.59 -25.80
N ALA A 247 -18.09 3.37 -25.52
CA ALA A 247 -19.14 3.70 -26.49
C ALA A 247 -18.56 4.41 -27.73
N ASP A 248 -17.68 5.40 -27.52
CA ASP A 248 -17.05 6.15 -28.62
C ASP A 248 -16.20 5.24 -29.51
N VAL A 249 -15.41 4.35 -28.90
CA VAL A 249 -14.57 3.39 -29.63
C VAL A 249 -15.44 2.41 -30.42
N LEU A 250 -16.53 1.91 -29.84
CA LEU A 250 -17.46 1.02 -30.53
C LEU A 250 -18.12 1.66 -31.74
N HIS A 251 -18.31 2.98 -31.71
CA HIS A 251 -18.82 3.74 -32.85
C HIS A 251 -17.72 3.99 -33.90
N ARG A 252 -16.53 4.41 -33.46
CA ARG A 252 -15.41 4.82 -34.33
C ARG A 252 -14.68 3.64 -34.99
N ASP A 253 -14.55 2.53 -34.29
CA ASP A 253 -13.90 1.29 -34.77
C ASP A 253 -14.80 0.08 -34.50
N PRO A 254 -15.84 -0.15 -35.33
CA PRO A 254 -16.70 -1.34 -35.22
C PRO A 254 -15.94 -2.66 -35.39
N GLY A 255 -14.76 -2.64 -36.03
CA GLY A 255 -13.87 -3.79 -36.16
C GLY A 255 -13.32 -4.23 -34.80
N TYR A 256 -13.04 -3.27 -33.91
CA TYR A 256 -12.57 -3.55 -32.55
C TYR A 256 -13.57 -4.38 -31.74
N TYR A 257 -14.88 -4.09 -31.87
CA TYR A 257 -15.93 -4.91 -31.26
C TYR A 257 -15.88 -6.36 -31.75
N SER A 258 -15.84 -6.54 -33.08
CA SER A 258 -15.87 -7.86 -33.70
C SER A 258 -14.62 -8.67 -33.32
N TRP A 259 -13.46 -8.01 -33.29
CA TRP A 259 -12.22 -8.60 -32.80
C TRP A 259 -12.34 -9.04 -31.34
N MET A 260 -12.86 -8.20 -30.44
CA MET A 260 -13.03 -8.57 -29.03
C MET A 260 -13.98 -9.75 -28.84
N LEU A 261 -15.06 -9.84 -29.63
CA LEU A 261 -15.97 -10.98 -29.57
C LEU A 261 -15.33 -12.29 -30.06
N ALA A 262 -14.50 -12.22 -31.10
CA ALA A 262 -13.81 -13.38 -31.67
C ALA A 262 -12.56 -13.80 -30.89
N SER A 263 -11.97 -12.88 -30.13
CA SER A 263 -10.75 -13.12 -29.37
C SER A 263 -11.01 -13.75 -28.00
N ASP A 264 -9.93 -14.13 -27.32
CA ASP A 264 -9.96 -14.80 -26.02
C ASP A 264 -10.19 -13.81 -24.85
N PHE A 265 -11.38 -13.21 -24.84
CA PHE A 265 -11.90 -12.43 -23.71
C PHE A 265 -12.97 -13.23 -22.96
N THR A 266 -13.13 -12.95 -21.66
CA THR A 266 -14.17 -13.59 -20.86
C THR A 266 -15.56 -13.28 -21.42
N TYR A 267 -16.50 -14.20 -21.23
CA TYR A 267 -17.89 -13.99 -21.66
C TYR A 267 -18.53 -12.78 -20.95
N ASN A 268 -18.17 -12.49 -19.70
CA ASN A 268 -18.64 -11.29 -19.00
C ASN A 268 -18.14 -10.02 -19.69
N THR A 269 -16.85 -9.94 -20.03
CA THR A 269 -16.29 -8.81 -20.81
C THR A 269 -17.04 -8.63 -22.13
N LYS A 270 -17.28 -9.72 -22.87
CA LYS A 270 -18.02 -9.69 -24.15
C LYS A 270 -19.48 -9.25 -23.97
N GLN A 271 -20.14 -9.74 -22.93
CA GLN A 271 -21.51 -9.39 -22.58
C GLN A 271 -21.64 -7.91 -22.20
N VAL A 272 -20.73 -7.40 -21.35
CA VAL A 272 -20.67 -5.98 -20.98
C VAL A 272 -20.46 -5.10 -22.21
N LEU A 273 -19.51 -5.46 -23.07
CA LEU A 273 -19.24 -4.76 -24.32
C LEU A 273 -20.47 -4.70 -25.23
N THR A 274 -21.19 -5.82 -25.35
CA THR A 274 -22.44 -5.92 -26.12
C THR A 274 -23.54 -5.07 -25.51
N ARG A 275 -23.69 -5.09 -24.18
CA ARG A 275 -24.67 -4.26 -23.46
C ARG A 275 -24.44 -2.78 -23.70
N ILE A 276 -23.19 -2.32 -23.62
CA ILE A 276 -22.82 -0.92 -23.91
C ILE A 276 -23.19 -0.59 -25.36
N ARG A 277 -22.81 -1.46 -26.31
CA ARG A 277 -23.17 -1.28 -27.73
C ARG A 277 -24.68 -1.10 -27.94
N LEU A 278 -25.49 -1.97 -27.33
CA LEU A 278 -26.96 -1.93 -27.46
C LEU A 278 -27.58 -0.70 -26.80
N ARG A 279 -27.05 -0.26 -25.64
CA ARG A 279 -27.49 0.98 -24.98
C ARG A 279 -27.38 2.19 -25.92
N GLU A 280 -26.25 2.31 -26.62
CA GLU A 280 -26.04 3.43 -27.55
C GLU A 280 -26.89 3.33 -28.83
N PHE A 281 -27.31 2.12 -29.23
CA PHE A 281 -28.27 1.96 -30.33
C PHE A 281 -29.69 2.41 -29.95
N ASN A 282 -30.12 2.15 -28.71
CA ASN A 282 -31.46 2.49 -28.24
C ASN A 282 -31.60 3.94 -27.76
N ASN A 283 -30.49 4.64 -27.51
CA ASN A 283 -30.46 6.05 -27.12
C ASN A 283 -30.36 7.02 -28.32
N LYS A 284 -30.45 6.51 -29.55
CA LYS A 284 -30.58 7.30 -30.80
C LYS A 284 -32.03 7.41 -31.23
#